data_AF-A0A8T3Q7T7-F1
#
_entry.id   AF-A0A8T3Q7T7-F1
#
_cell.length_a   1.000
_cell.length_b   1.000
_cell.length_c   1.000
_cell.angle_alpha   90.00
_cell.angle_beta   90.00
_cell.angle_gamma   90.00
#
_symmetry.space_group_name_H-M   'P 1'
#
loop_
_entity.id
_entity.type
_entity.pdbx_description
1 polymer ?
#
loop_
_entity_poly.entity_id
_entity_poly.type
_entity_poly.pdbx_seq_one_letter_code
_entity_poly.pdbx_strand_id
1 'polypeptide(L)'
;MHKKPSEKMKELKNTAISRTKVFTNSIKMAALTINDIVGQMDVGEVDVKTLHEQIDAQVSESLKGDTCGYEVMLCAQAKSLDTLFNHMVSRALGSKNVEMFRAYMEIAFKAQNQGRKTILGINSLKNPVQQTIVRQQNVALTQQVNNAKAMNFRKKNLKNELIRKEKYEAMDFGGTLKTGSVNQDPETVEMVYRSKDTSW
;
A
#
# COMPACT_ATOMS: atom_id res chain seq x y z
N MET A 1 -16.43 -22.47 56.20
CA MET A 1 -15.68 -21.26 56.56
C MET A 1 -16.13 -20.10 55.65
N HIS A 2 -16.93 -19.15 56.17
CA HIS A 2 -17.32 -17.94 55.43
C HIS A 2 -16.25 -16.86 55.64
N LYS A 3 -15.58 -16.41 54.56
CA LYS A 3 -14.61 -15.30 54.61
C LYS A 3 -15.33 -13.98 54.96
N LYS A 4 -14.68 -13.10 55.72
CA LYS A 4 -15.27 -11.82 56.15
C LYS A 4 -15.54 -10.91 54.93
N PRO A 5 -16.62 -10.09 54.93
CA PRO A 5 -16.97 -9.23 53.79
C PRO A 5 -15.84 -8.32 53.30
N SER A 6 -14.98 -7.86 54.22
CA SER A 6 -13.79 -7.03 53.95
C SER A 6 -12.70 -7.78 53.17
N GLU A 7 -12.48 -9.07 53.46
CA GLU A 7 -11.48 -9.89 52.77
C GLU A 7 -11.92 -10.22 51.35
N LYS A 8 -13.22 -10.54 51.15
CA LYS A 8 -13.81 -10.78 49.83
C LYS A 8 -13.69 -9.54 48.92
N MET A 9 -13.89 -8.34 49.48
CA MET A 9 -13.73 -7.08 48.74
C MET A 9 -12.28 -6.81 48.31
N LYS A 10 -11.29 -7.14 49.16
CA LYS A 10 -9.87 -7.04 48.81
C LYS A 10 -9.47 -8.04 47.72
N GLU A 11 -9.95 -9.29 47.82
CA GLU A 11 -9.72 -10.32 46.79
C GLU A 11 -10.30 -9.91 45.42
N LEU A 12 -11.51 -9.35 45.40
CA LEU A 12 -12.13 -8.86 44.16
C LEU A 12 -11.32 -7.72 43.53
N LYS A 13 -10.87 -6.76 44.34
CA LYS A 13 -10.01 -5.65 43.85
C LYS A 13 -8.68 -6.18 43.30
N ASN A 14 -8.02 -7.09 44.02
CA ASN A 14 -6.77 -7.69 43.56
C ASN A 14 -6.96 -8.47 42.25
N THR A 15 -8.10 -9.17 42.11
CA THR A 15 -8.45 -9.88 40.87
C THR A 15 -8.66 -8.91 39.71
N ALA A 16 -9.34 -7.80 39.93
CA ALA A 16 -9.56 -6.77 38.90
C ALA A 16 -8.22 -6.12 38.44
N ILE A 17 -7.32 -5.85 39.39
CA ILE A 17 -5.97 -5.34 39.09
C ILE A 17 -5.18 -6.37 38.27
N SER A 18 -5.20 -7.64 38.67
CA SER A 18 -4.52 -8.71 37.93
C SER A 18 -5.07 -8.87 36.52
N ARG A 19 -6.39 -8.83 36.33
CA ARG A 19 -7.01 -8.84 34.99
C ARG A 19 -6.54 -7.67 34.14
N THR A 20 -6.52 -6.46 34.71
CA THR A 20 -6.04 -5.25 33.99
C THR A 20 -4.60 -5.41 33.50
N LYS A 21 -3.71 -5.98 34.33
CA LYS A 21 -2.32 -6.27 33.96
C LYS A 21 -2.19 -7.30 32.84
N VAL A 22 -3.13 -8.24 32.73
CA VAL A 22 -3.17 -9.23 31.66
C VAL A 22 -3.61 -8.59 30.35
N PHE A 23 -4.67 -7.78 30.36
CA PHE A 23 -5.17 -7.10 29.16
C PHE A 23 -4.25 -6.00 28.64
N THR A 24 -3.45 -5.38 29.50
CA THR A 24 -2.47 -4.34 29.11
C THR A 24 -1.15 -4.90 28.59
N ASN A 25 -0.85 -6.18 28.85
CA ASN A 25 0.36 -6.82 28.36
C ASN A 25 0.07 -7.56 27.05
N SER A 26 0.75 -7.18 25.97
CA SER A 26 0.52 -7.71 24.62
C SER A 26 0.72 -9.22 24.51
N ILE A 27 1.72 -9.79 25.18
CA ILE A 27 2.02 -11.23 25.15
C ILE A 27 0.92 -12.02 25.87
N LYS A 28 0.53 -11.56 27.07
CA LYS A 28 -0.53 -12.22 27.84
C LYS A 28 -1.88 -12.15 27.14
N MET A 29 -2.20 -11.02 26.51
CA MET A 29 -3.43 -10.87 25.74
C MET A 29 -3.42 -11.78 24.50
N ALA A 30 -2.28 -11.88 23.80
CA ALA A 30 -2.14 -12.82 22.68
C ALA A 30 -2.35 -14.27 23.12
N ALA A 31 -1.73 -14.69 24.23
CA ALA A 31 -1.91 -16.04 24.78
C ALA A 31 -3.39 -16.34 25.13
N LEU A 32 -4.09 -15.39 25.76
CA LEU A 32 -5.53 -15.56 26.05
C LEU A 32 -6.37 -15.67 24.77
N THR A 33 -6.09 -14.84 23.78
CA THR A 33 -6.84 -14.83 22.52
C THR A 33 -6.65 -16.14 21.75
N ILE A 34 -5.42 -16.65 21.69
CA ILE A 34 -5.11 -17.93 21.07
C ILE A 34 -5.81 -19.07 21.82
N ASN A 35 -5.76 -19.08 23.16
CA ASN A 35 -6.45 -20.09 23.96
C ASN A 35 -7.98 -20.09 23.72
N ASP A 36 -8.59 -18.91 23.62
CA ASP A 36 -10.01 -18.77 23.32
C ASP A 36 -10.36 -19.30 21.92
N ILE A 37 -9.58 -18.94 20.89
CA ILE A 37 -9.79 -19.41 19.52
C ILE A 37 -9.60 -20.93 19.42
N VAL A 38 -8.53 -21.49 20.00
CA VAL A 38 -8.29 -22.93 19.95
C VAL A 38 -9.38 -23.70 20.69
N GLY A 39 -9.86 -23.17 21.83
CA GLY A 39 -11.01 -23.73 22.54
C GLY A 39 -12.29 -23.77 21.71
N GLN A 40 -12.51 -22.79 20.83
CA GLN A 40 -13.64 -22.80 19.89
C GLN A 40 -13.47 -23.79 18.73
N MET A 41 -12.23 -24.18 18.41
CA MET A 41 -11.90 -25.07 17.30
C MET A 41 -11.95 -26.56 17.67
N ASP A 42 -12.28 -26.91 18.93
CA ASP A 42 -12.34 -28.29 19.44
C ASP A 42 -11.06 -29.11 19.21
N VAL A 43 -9.90 -28.43 19.23
CA VAL A 43 -8.58 -29.04 18.95
C VAL A 43 -7.90 -29.56 20.22
N GLY A 44 -8.60 -29.56 21.35
CA GLY A 44 -8.08 -29.93 22.66
C GLY A 44 -7.66 -28.73 23.54
N GLU A 45 -7.26 -29.03 24.77
CA GLU A 45 -6.85 -28.03 25.76
C GLU A 45 -5.42 -27.53 25.47
N VAL A 46 -5.22 -26.21 25.57
CA VAL A 46 -3.91 -25.56 25.41
C VAL A 46 -3.41 -25.11 26.78
N ASP A 47 -2.18 -25.48 27.14
CA ASP A 47 -1.54 -24.93 28.33
C ASP A 47 -1.16 -23.45 28.09
N VAL A 48 -1.93 -22.55 28.70
CA VAL A 48 -1.75 -21.10 28.61
C VAL A 48 -0.36 -20.67 29.11
N LYS A 49 0.24 -21.40 30.06
CA LYS A 49 1.58 -21.06 30.55
C LYS A 49 2.64 -21.35 29.49
N THR A 50 2.65 -22.56 28.94
CA THR A 50 3.55 -22.92 27.84
C THR A 50 3.35 -21.99 26.64
N LEU A 51 2.11 -21.64 26.31
CA LEU A 51 1.80 -20.70 25.24
C LEU A 51 2.42 -19.31 25.47
N HIS A 52 2.30 -18.77 26.68
CA HIS A 52 2.95 -17.51 27.05
C HIS A 52 4.47 -17.59 26.89
N GLU A 53 5.11 -18.65 27.39
CA GLU A 53 6.56 -18.85 27.30
C GLU A 53 7.03 -18.93 25.84
N GLN A 54 6.28 -19.61 24.96
CA GLN A 54 6.61 -19.70 23.54
C GLN A 54 6.48 -18.35 22.82
N ILE A 55 5.42 -17.58 23.09
CA ILE A 55 5.25 -16.24 22.50
C ILE A 55 6.37 -15.31 22.98
N ASP A 56 6.73 -15.36 24.27
CA ASP A 56 7.80 -14.55 24.83
C ASP A 56 9.17 -14.91 24.23
N ALA A 57 9.43 -16.20 23.98
CA ALA A 57 10.63 -16.67 23.28
C ALA A 57 10.70 -16.13 21.84
N GLN A 58 9.62 -16.24 21.07
CA GLN A 58 9.54 -15.73 19.69
C GLN A 58 9.75 -14.20 19.62
N VAL A 59 9.16 -13.46 20.56
CA VAL A 59 9.35 -12.00 20.67
C VAL A 59 10.81 -11.68 21.03
N SER A 60 11.42 -12.46 21.93
CA SER A 60 12.81 -12.27 22.32
C SER A 60 13.79 -12.56 21.19
N GLU A 61 13.52 -13.56 20.34
CA GLU A 61 14.30 -13.86 19.13
C GLU A 61 14.18 -12.74 18.09
N SER A 62 12.96 -12.25 17.87
CA SER A 62 12.67 -11.09 17.02
C SER A 62 13.46 -9.85 17.42
N LEU A 63 13.49 -9.55 18.73
CA LEU A 63 14.24 -8.40 19.27
C LEU A 63 15.76 -8.54 19.11
N LYS A 64 16.27 -9.77 18.97
CA LYS A 64 17.69 -10.04 18.65
C LYS A 64 18.00 -9.93 17.16
N GLY A 65 16.99 -9.68 16.32
CA GLY A 65 17.11 -9.57 14.87
C GLY A 65 17.01 -10.89 14.12
N ASP A 66 16.63 -11.99 14.78
CA ASP A 66 16.34 -13.24 14.08
C ASP A 66 14.90 -13.20 13.53
N THR A 67 14.79 -13.06 12.20
CA THR A 67 13.51 -13.00 11.48
C THR A 67 13.10 -14.33 10.86
N CYS A 68 13.89 -15.39 11.03
CA CYS A 68 13.68 -16.68 10.36
C CYS A 68 12.28 -17.25 10.66
N GLY A 69 11.84 -17.17 11.93
CA GLY A 69 10.50 -17.63 12.34
C GLY A 69 9.36 -16.90 11.60
N TYR A 70 9.48 -15.59 11.41
CA TYR A 70 8.47 -14.82 10.67
C TYR A 70 8.51 -15.10 9.17
N GLU A 71 9.69 -15.33 8.60
CA GLU A 71 9.81 -15.72 7.19
C GLU A 71 9.10 -17.05 6.94
N VAL A 72 9.32 -18.05 7.79
CA VAL A 72 8.64 -19.35 7.72
C VAL A 72 7.13 -19.16 7.87
N MET A 73 6.69 -18.40 8.87
CA MET A 73 5.27 -18.10 9.09
C MET A 73 4.63 -17.44 7.86
N LEU A 74 5.25 -16.38 7.31
CA LEU A 74 4.73 -15.67 6.15
C LEU A 74 4.75 -16.54 4.89
N CYS A 75 5.75 -17.41 4.71
CA CYS A 75 5.77 -18.38 3.62
C CYS A 75 4.60 -19.36 3.71
N ALA A 76 4.34 -19.91 4.91
CA ALA A 76 3.19 -20.78 5.14
C ALA A 76 1.86 -20.06 4.87
N GLN A 77 1.72 -18.82 5.34
CA GLN A 77 0.54 -17.98 5.07
C GLN A 77 0.35 -17.71 3.57
N ALA A 78 1.43 -17.37 2.85
CA ALA A 78 1.38 -17.16 1.41
C ALA A 78 0.91 -18.43 0.68
N LYS A 79 1.37 -19.61 1.12
CA LYS A 79 0.93 -20.88 0.55
C LYS A 79 -0.54 -21.19 0.83
N SER A 80 -1.03 -20.88 2.03
CA SER A 80 -2.45 -21.01 2.37
C SER A 80 -3.34 -20.09 1.53
N LEU A 81 -2.90 -18.85 1.28
CA LEU A 81 -3.60 -17.89 0.43
C LEU A 81 -3.61 -18.30 -1.05
N ASP A 82 -2.51 -18.84 -1.57
CA ASP A 82 -2.44 -19.46 -2.90
C ASP A 82 -3.42 -20.63 -3.02
N THR A 83 -3.47 -21.49 -2.01
CA THR A 83 -4.42 -22.61 -1.98
C THR A 83 -5.87 -22.12 -1.97
N LEU A 84 -6.18 -21.08 -1.17
CA LEU A 84 -7.50 -20.47 -1.12
C LEU A 84 -7.90 -19.84 -2.45
N PHE A 85 -6.97 -19.15 -3.12
CA PHE A 85 -7.18 -18.61 -4.46
C PHE A 85 -7.60 -19.71 -5.45
N ASN A 86 -6.81 -20.79 -5.53
CA ASN A 86 -7.10 -21.90 -6.44
C ASN A 86 -8.43 -22.58 -6.11
N HIS A 87 -8.74 -22.77 -4.83
CA HIS A 87 -10.01 -23.36 -4.38
C HIS A 87 -11.22 -22.50 -4.77
N MET A 88 -11.13 -21.18 -4.60
CA MET A 88 -12.22 -20.26 -4.94
C MET A 88 -12.40 -20.10 -6.45
N VAL A 89 -11.31 -20.09 -7.24
CA VAL A 89 -11.39 -20.10 -8.71
C VAL A 89 -12.07 -21.38 -9.20
N SER A 90 -11.70 -22.55 -8.65
CA SER A 90 -12.33 -23.83 -8.98
C SER A 90 -13.85 -23.80 -8.69
N ARG A 91 -14.25 -23.28 -7.53
CA ARG A 91 -15.66 -23.10 -7.19
C ARG A 91 -16.39 -22.09 -8.08
N ALA A 92 -15.74 -21.02 -8.48
CA ALA A 92 -16.30 -20.04 -9.41
C ALA A 92 -16.59 -20.71 -10.77
N LEU A 93 -15.61 -21.41 -11.35
CA LEU A 93 -15.76 -22.08 -12.65
C LEU A 93 -16.86 -23.15 -12.64
N GLY A 94 -17.11 -23.79 -11.50
CA GLY A 94 -18.21 -24.75 -11.32
C GLY A 94 -19.59 -24.10 -11.05
N SER A 95 -19.66 -22.80 -10.82
CA SER A 95 -20.90 -22.10 -10.48
C SER A 95 -21.74 -21.79 -11.72
N LYS A 96 -23.01 -22.19 -11.68
CA LYS A 96 -24.02 -21.80 -12.70
C LYS A 96 -24.68 -20.45 -12.39
N ASN A 97 -24.58 -19.97 -11.14
CA ASN A 97 -25.13 -18.69 -10.73
C ASN A 97 -24.04 -17.61 -10.83
N VAL A 98 -24.35 -16.54 -11.56
CA VAL A 98 -23.45 -15.40 -11.77
C VAL A 98 -23.11 -14.66 -10.47
N GLU A 99 -24.04 -14.58 -9.51
CA GLU A 99 -23.80 -13.96 -8.20
C GLU A 99 -22.77 -14.76 -7.38
N MET A 100 -22.95 -16.08 -7.33
CA MET A 100 -21.99 -16.97 -6.66
C MET A 100 -20.64 -16.99 -7.36
N PHE A 101 -20.63 -16.96 -8.71
CA PHE A 101 -19.39 -16.81 -9.48
C PHE A 101 -18.65 -15.53 -9.07
N ARG A 102 -19.34 -14.38 -9.03
CA ARG A 102 -18.75 -13.10 -8.64
C ARG A 102 -18.25 -13.13 -7.20
N ALA A 103 -19.02 -13.69 -6.26
CA ALA A 103 -18.63 -13.79 -4.87
C ALA A 103 -17.35 -14.63 -4.69
N TYR A 104 -17.26 -15.80 -5.32
CA TYR A 104 -16.06 -16.63 -5.26
C TYR A 104 -14.85 -15.95 -5.92
N MET A 105 -15.02 -15.33 -7.10
CA MET A 105 -13.94 -14.60 -7.77
C MET A 105 -13.46 -13.40 -6.96
N GLU A 106 -14.36 -12.69 -6.26
CA GLU A 106 -13.98 -11.59 -5.38
C GLU A 106 -13.08 -12.07 -4.24
N ILE A 107 -13.44 -13.17 -3.58
CA ILE A 107 -12.61 -13.77 -2.52
C ILE A 107 -11.28 -14.25 -3.10
N ALA A 108 -11.28 -14.84 -4.29
CA ALA A 108 -10.05 -15.28 -4.97
C ALA A 108 -9.10 -14.09 -5.21
N PHE A 109 -9.57 -13.01 -5.84
CA PHE A 109 -8.72 -11.85 -6.10
C PHE A 109 -8.24 -11.16 -4.81
N LYS A 110 -9.05 -11.16 -3.75
CA LYS A 110 -8.59 -10.71 -2.42
C LYS A 110 -7.46 -11.61 -1.90
N ALA A 111 -7.59 -12.94 -1.97
CA ALA A 111 -6.55 -13.87 -1.56
C ALA A 111 -5.25 -13.67 -2.35
N GLN A 112 -5.33 -13.50 -3.67
CA GLN A 112 -4.17 -13.20 -4.53
C GLN A 112 -3.49 -11.88 -4.12
N ASN A 113 -4.26 -10.81 -3.91
CA ASN A 113 -3.72 -9.52 -3.53
C ASN A 113 -3.03 -9.57 -2.16
N GLN A 114 -3.60 -10.28 -1.19
CA GLN A 114 -2.97 -10.46 0.12
C GLN A 114 -1.71 -11.33 0.04
N GLY A 115 -1.73 -12.41 -0.77
CA GLY A 115 -0.53 -13.25 -0.98
C GLY A 115 0.65 -12.46 -1.55
N ARG A 116 0.40 -11.56 -2.50
CA ARG A 116 1.43 -10.62 -3.01
C ARG A 116 2.01 -9.74 -1.90
N LYS A 117 1.16 -9.19 -1.03
CA LYS A 117 1.62 -8.38 0.12
C LYS A 117 2.46 -9.19 1.10
N THR A 118 2.08 -10.44 1.37
CA THR A 118 2.87 -11.35 2.20
C THR A 118 4.27 -11.59 1.62
N ILE A 119 4.38 -11.83 0.31
CA ILE A 119 5.67 -11.98 -0.40
C ILE A 119 6.50 -10.69 -0.31
N LEU A 120 5.87 -9.52 -0.51
CA LEU A 120 6.55 -8.23 -0.33
C LEU A 120 7.03 -8.03 1.12
N GLY A 121 6.25 -8.50 2.11
CA GLY A 121 6.64 -8.53 3.51
C GLY A 121 7.89 -9.37 3.76
N ILE A 122 7.96 -10.58 3.20
CA ILE A 122 9.16 -11.43 3.28
C ILE A 122 10.37 -10.74 2.65
N ASN A 123 10.20 -10.13 1.47
CA ASN A 123 11.29 -9.40 0.82
C ASN A 123 11.77 -8.20 1.67
N SER A 124 10.84 -7.53 2.34
CA SER A 124 11.13 -6.41 3.24
C SER A 124 11.85 -6.86 4.52
N LEU A 125 11.55 -8.07 5.03
CA LEU A 125 12.29 -8.67 6.15
C LEU A 125 13.72 -9.03 5.75
N LYS A 126 13.90 -9.64 4.56
CA LYS A 126 15.23 -10.04 4.06
C LYS A 126 16.12 -8.87 3.69
N ASN A 127 15.52 -7.84 3.11
CA ASN A 127 16.20 -6.64 2.66
C ASN A 127 15.52 -5.43 3.30
N PRO A 128 15.76 -5.16 4.59
CA PRO A 128 15.22 -3.98 5.23
C PRO A 128 15.74 -2.77 4.45
N VAL A 129 14.83 -2.06 3.79
CA VAL A 129 15.20 -0.84 3.07
C VAL A 129 15.75 0.10 4.13
N GLN A 130 17.07 0.24 4.16
CA GLN A 130 17.71 1.32 4.89
C GLN A 130 17.20 2.57 4.19
N GLN A 131 16.19 3.21 4.79
CA GLN A 131 15.85 4.57 4.43
C GLN A 131 17.12 5.36 4.68
N THR A 132 17.91 5.51 3.64
CA THR A 132 18.97 6.51 3.60
C THR A 132 18.18 7.78 3.77
N ILE A 133 18.13 8.26 5.01
CA ILE A 133 17.67 9.60 5.32
C ILE A 133 18.70 10.46 4.59
N VAL A 134 18.42 10.74 3.32
CA VAL A 134 19.05 11.82 2.60
C VAL A 134 18.58 13.01 3.40
N ARG A 135 19.36 13.36 4.44
CA ARG A 135 19.33 14.66 5.08
C ARG A 135 19.31 15.58 3.89
N GLN A 136 18.15 16.18 3.60
CA GLN A 136 18.10 17.32 2.72
C GLN A 136 19.07 18.29 3.36
N GLN A 137 20.28 18.32 2.81
CA GLN A 137 21.24 19.34 3.10
C GLN A 137 20.52 20.56 2.54
N ASN A 138 19.91 21.35 3.43
CA ASN A 138 19.49 22.70 3.10
C ASN A 138 20.77 23.39 2.63
N VAL A 139 21.06 23.28 1.34
CA VAL A 139 21.99 24.15 0.65
C VAL A 139 21.25 25.47 0.65
N ALA A 140 21.39 26.18 1.77
CA ALA A 140 21.12 27.59 1.83
C ALA A 140 22.05 28.23 0.80
N LEU A 141 21.53 28.39 -0.43
CA LEU A 141 21.98 29.41 -1.35
C LEU A 141 22.03 30.69 -0.50
N THR A 142 23.26 31.12 -0.26
CA THR A 142 23.65 32.30 0.51
C THR A 142 22.61 33.41 0.41
N GLN A 143 21.84 33.63 1.48
CA GLN A 143 21.06 34.85 1.63
C GLN A 143 22.03 36.03 1.74
N GLN A 144 22.08 36.85 0.69
CA GLN A 144 22.77 38.14 0.76
C GLN A 144 21.96 39.09 1.64
N VAL A 145 22.39 39.22 2.90
CA VAL A 145 22.01 40.34 3.77
C VAL A 145 22.81 41.57 3.34
N ASN A 146 22.23 42.40 2.47
CA ASN A 146 22.78 43.71 2.16
C ASN A 146 22.56 44.68 3.35
N ASN A 147 23.39 44.57 4.39
CA ASN A 147 23.58 45.67 5.33
C ASN A 147 24.58 46.68 4.72
N ALA A 148 24.16 47.41 3.70
CA ALA A 148 24.93 48.51 3.15
C ALA A 148 24.44 49.83 3.75
N LYS A 149 25.22 50.38 4.69
CA LYS A 149 25.10 51.79 5.06
C LYS A 149 25.79 52.64 3.98
N ALA A 150 24.94 53.39 3.27
CA ALA A 150 25.19 54.64 2.53
C ALA A 150 26.07 54.61 1.26
N MET A 151 25.43 54.80 0.10
CA MET A 151 25.52 56.10 -0.59
C MET A 151 24.35 56.28 -1.57
N ASN A 152 23.77 57.48 -1.54
CA ASN A 152 22.56 57.86 -2.26
C ASN A 152 22.78 57.93 -3.77
N PHE A 153 22.04 57.13 -4.55
CA PHE A 153 21.72 57.47 -5.93
C PHE A 153 20.21 57.38 -6.16
N ARG A 154 19.70 58.47 -6.76
CA ARG A 154 18.31 58.90 -6.79
C ARG A 154 17.38 57.89 -7.46
N LYS A 155 16.18 57.75 -6.87
CA LYS A 155 15.01 57.03 -7.39
C LYS A 155 14.76 57.33 -8.88
N LYS A 156 14.66 56.29 -9.69
CA LYS A 156 13.83 56.29 -10.91
C LYS A 156 12.77 55.22 -10.76
N ASN A 157 11.52 55.65 -10.90
CA ASN A 157 10.31 54.89 -10.59
C ASN A 157 10.22 53.59 -11.38
N LEU A 158 9.73 52.57 -10.70
CA LEU A 158 9.12 51.36 -11.26
C LEU A 158 8.04 51.74 -12.28
N LYS A 159 7.99 51.01 -13.41
CA LYS A 159 6.76 50.40 -13.96
C LYS A 159 7.11 49.51 -15.16
N ASN A 160 6.52 48.32 -15.14
CA ASN A 160 6.61 47.24 -16.12
C ASN A 160 6.20 47.72 -17.52
N GLU A 161 7.07 47.59 -18.51
CA GLU A 161 6.66 47.41 -19.91
C GLU A 161 7.63 46.45 -20.62
N LEU A 162 7.07 45.51 -21.38
CA LEU A 162 7.80 44.56 -22.21
C LEU A 162 8.73 45.30 -23.19
N ILE A 163 9.95 44.80 -23.38
CA ILE A 163 10.88 45.31 -24.38
C ILE A 163 10.36 44.89 -25.77
N ARG A 164 9.44 45.70 -26.34
CA ARG A 164 9.22 45.73 -27.79
C ARG A 164 10.52 46.23 -28.42
N LYS A 165 11.14 45.40 -29.27
CA LYS A 165 12.08 45.91 -30.27
C LYS A 165 11.28 46.13 -31.55
N GLU A 166 11.08 47.38 -31.93
CA GLU A 166 10.77 47.72 -33.31
C GLU A 166 11.72 48.80 -33.79
N LYS A 167 12.37 48.54 -34.94
CA LYS A 167 12.71 49.54 -35.94
C LYS A 167 12.79 48.89 -37.32
N TYR A 168 11.64 48.90 -37.99
CA TYR A 168 11.38 49.13 -39.41
C TYR A 168 12.02 48.23 -40.48
N GLU A 169 11.24 47.27 -40.98
CA GLU A 169 10.79 47.34 -42.38
C GLU A 169 9.28 47.58 -42.37
N ALA A 170 8.84 48.54 -43.18
CA ALA A 170 7.44 48.95 -43.27
C ALA A 170 6.66 48.07 -44.25
N MET A 171 5.41 47.82 -43.88
CA MET A 171 4.24 47.67 -44.76
C MET A 171 4.20 46.46 -45.69
N ASP A 172 3.42 45.43 -45.32
CA ASP A 172 2.07 45.21 -45.89
C ASP A 172 1.36 44.02 -45.21
N PHE A 173 0.20 44.25 -44.59
CA PHE A 173 -0.72 43.19 -44.12
C PHE A 173 -1.87 43.07 -45.12
N GLY A 174 -1.55 42.57 -46.30
CA GLY A 174 -2.48 42.49 -47.43
C GLY A 174 -2.16 41.34 -48.39
N GLY A 175 -1.85 40.14 -47.88
CA GLY A 175 -1.51 38.98 -48.71
C GLY A 175 -2.38 37.77 -48.42
N THR A 176 -3.23 37.39 -49.38
CA THR A 176 -4.05 36.16 -49.36
C THR A 176 -3.13 34.93 -49.27
N LEU A 177 -3.39 34.02 -48.32
CA LEU A 177 -2.73 32.72 -48.27
C LEU A 177 -3.06 31.93 -49.54
N LYS A 178 -2.06 31.70 -50.40
CA LYS A 178 -2.15 30.71 -51.47
C LYS A 178 -1.77 29.34 -50.91
N THR A 179 -2.74 28.44 -50.88
CA THR A 179 -2.54 26.99 -50.83
C THR A 179 -1.62 26.58 -51.98
N GLY A 180 -0.50 25.94 -51.67
CA GLY A 180 0.39 25.31 -52.64
C GLY A 180 0.28 23.80 -52.52
N SER A 181 -0.44 23.17 -53.46
CA SER A 181 -0.50 21.72 -53.60
C SER A 181 0.81 21.18 -54.17
N VAL A 182 1.21 20.01 -53.68
CA VAL A 182 1.92 19.03 -54.51
C VAL A 182 1.18 17.71 -54.32
N ASN A 183 0.56 17.26 -55.41
CA ASN A 183 -0.12 15.99 -55.57
C ASN A 183 0.73 14.82 -55.02
N GLN A 184 0.10 13.93 -54.27
CA GLN A 184 0.34 12.51 -54.42
C GLN A 184 -0.98 11.89 -54.89
N ASP A 185 -0.93 11.32 -56.09
CA ASP A 185 -2.05 10.64 -56.73
C ASP A 185 -2.56 9.50 -55.82
N PRO A 186 -3.86 9.45 -55.48
CA PRO A 186 -4.42 8.26 -54.85
C PRO A 186 -4.55 7.16 -55.89
N GLU A 187 -3.75 6.11 -55.72
CA GLU A 187 -3.85 4.86 -56.47
C GLU A 187 -5.27 4.28 -56.33
N THR A 188 -5.88 3.99 -57.48
CA THR A 188 -7.24 3.47 -57.62
C THR A 188 -7.41 2.16 -56.85
N VAL A 189 -8.28 2.16 -55.84
CA VAL A 189 -8.70 0.93 -55.14
C VAL A 189 -9.61 0.13 -56.08
N GLU A 190 -9.12 -0.98 -56.60
CA GLU A 190 -9.94 -1.95 -57.33
C GLU A 190 -11.07 -2.50 -56.46
N MET A 191 -12.22 -2.68 -57.10
CA MET A 191 -13.41 -3.23 -56.46
C MET A 191 -13.24 -4.72 -56.19
N VAL A 192 -13.12 -5.09 -54.92
CA VAL A 192 -13.27 -6.47 -54.46
C VAL A 192 -14.70 -6.93 -54.77
N TYR A 193 -14.83 -7.83 -55.73
CA TYR A 193 -16.09 -8.44 -56.11
C TYR A 193 -16.68 -9.24 -54.94
N ARG A 194 -17.84 -8.80 -54.49
CA ARG A 194 -18.74 -9.54 -53.58
C ARG A 194 -19.33 -10.73 -54.34
N SER A 195 -19.04 -11.94 -53.89
CA SER A 195 -19.69 -13.16 -54.38
C SER A 195 -21.20 -13.11 -54.06
N LYS A 196 -22.00 -13.32 -55.09
CA LYS A 196 -23.46 -13.41 -55.05
C LYS A 196 -23.91 -14.72 -54.41
N ASP A 197 -24.98 -14.63 -53.64
CA ASP A 197 -25.87 -15.73 -53.32
C ASP A 197 -26.30 -16.47 -54.59
N THR A 198 -26.21 -17.79 -54.55
CA THR A 198 -26.94 -18.69 -55.43
C THR A 198 -27.93 -19.49 -54.58
N SER A 199 -29.20 -19.13 -54.71
CA SER A 199 -30.34 -19.95 -54.33
C SER A 199 -30.66 -20.95 -55.44
N TRP A 200 -30.75 -22.23 -55.07
CA TRP A 200 -31.72 -23.20 -55.60
C TRP A 200 -32.18 -24.08 -54.45
#